data_AF-A0A370P932-F1
#
_entry.id   AF-A0A370P932-F1
#
_cell.length_a   1.000
_cell.length_b   1.000
_cell.length_c   1.000
_cell.angle_alpha   90.00
_cell.angle_beta   90.00
_cell.angle_gamma   90.00
#
_symmetry.space_group_name_H-M   'P 1'
#
loop_
_entity.id
_entity.type
_entity.pdbx_description
1 polymer ?
#
loop_
_entity_poly.entity_id
_entity_poly.type
_entity_poly.pdbx_seq_one_letter_code
_entity_poly.pdbx_strand_id
1 'polypeptide(L)'
;MPSFPAPAERAQTLQSLIGYIFNDPNRAMEALVAAGVHMPGLINRTDGHKQLALVGDAVLRMILALDGYEARKGREFTNSILSTKAGNTYIAQAGRNLGLDKLVIVNPAQAGMVADKVMASAVEAIIGAVFMDSDGSVESVRPVLATLGLDWPA
;
A
#
# COMPACT_ATOMS: atom_id res chain seq x y z
N MET A 1 22.10 17.93 8.90
CA MET A 1 21.31 16.69 8.99
C MET A 1 20.36 16.67 7.81
N PRO A 2 20.16 15.55 7.09
CA PRO A 2 19.15 15.54 6.04
C PRO A 2 17.78 15.77 6.71
N SER A 3 17.08 16.83 6.29
CA SER A 3 15.72 17.09 6.70
C SER A 3 14.83 15.97 6.16
N PHE A 4 14.09 15.30 7.02
CA PHE A 4 13.04 14.41 6.55
C PHE A 4 12.01 15.25 5.77
N PRO A 5 11.57 14.79 4.59
CA PRO A 5 10.59 15.53 3.80
C PRO A 5 9.32 15.72 4.63
N ALA A 6 8.72 16.90 4.49
CA ALA A 6 7.50 17.24 5.22
C ALA A 6 6.38 16.24 4.87
N PRO A 7 5.43 15.96 5.77
CA PRO A 7 4.29 15.08 5.52
C PRO A 7 3.60 15.30 4.16
N ALA A 8 3.39 16.57 3.79
CA ALA A 8 2.77 16.94 2.51
C ALA A 8 3.63 16.56 1.30
N GLU A 9 4.96 16.72 1.38
CA GLU A 9 5.89 16.34 0.31
C GLU A 9 5.90 14.82 0.11
N ARG A 10 5.82 14.04 1.21
CA ARG A 10 5.72 12.58 1.14
C ARG A 10 4.42 12.15 0.46
N ALA A 11 3.30 12.75 0.82
CA ALA A 11 2.01 12.47 0.18
C ALA A 11 2.04 12.81 -1.32
N GLN A 12 2.59 13.97 -1.70
CA GLN A 12 2.73 14.36 -3.10
C GLN A 12 3.65 13.43 -3.89
N THR A 13 4.76 13.00 -3.28
CA THR A 13 5.67 12.02 -3.87
C THR A 13 4.98 10.68 -4.07
N LEU A 14 4.23 10.20 -3.05
CA LEU A 14 3.45 8.98 -3.16
C LEU A 14 2.47 9.04 -4.34
N GLN A 15 1.66 10.11 -4.43
CA GLN A 15 0.71 10.30 -5.53
C GLN A 15 1.38 10.22 -6.91
N SER A 16 2.55 10.85 -7.04
CA SER A 16 3.33 10.85 -8.27
C SER A 16 3.87 9.45 -8.61
N LEU A 17 4.32 8.70 -7.60
CA LEU A 17 4.86 7.34 -7.79
C LEU A 17 3.78 6.34 -8.19
N ILE A 18 2.59 6.42 -7.61
CA ILE A 18 1.50 5.45 -7.86
C ILE A 18 0.52 5.88 -8.95
N GLY A 19 0.65 7.11 -9.46
CA GLY A 19 -0.23 7.66 -10.50
C GLY A 19 -1.67 7.90 -10.05
N TYR A 20 -1.90 8.11 -8.75
CA TYR A 20 -3.22 8.38 -8.16
C TYR A 20 -3.20 9.69 -7.37
N ILE A 21 -4.18 10.57 -7.61
CA ILE A 21 -4.35 11.82 -6.87
C ILE A 21 -5.47 11.61 -5.86
N PHE A 22 -5.17 11.76 -4.57
CA PHE A 22 -6.16 11.60 -3.52
C PHE A 22 -7.08 12.82 -3.44
N ASN A 23 -8.37 12.55 -3.25
CA ASN A 23 -9.37 13.57 -2.90
C ASN A 23 -9.09 14.12 -1.49
N ASP A 24 -8.72 13.23 -0.56
CA ASP A 24 -8.24 13.59 0.78
C ASP A 24 -6.74 13.23 0.95
N PRO A 25 -5.83 14.21 0.90
CA PRO A 25 -4.40 13.99 1.11
C PRO A 25 -4.04 13.35 2.47
N ASN A 26 -4.93 13.43 3.47
CA ASN A 26 -4.70 12.78 4.75
C ASN A 26 -4.71 11.25 4.64
N ARG A 27 -5.43 10.67 3.66
CA ARG A 27 -5.43 9.22 3.43
C ARG A 27 -4.09 8.71 2.92
N ALA A 28 -3.47 9.45 2.01
CA ALA A 28 -2.10 9.19 1.57
C ALA A 28 -1.13 9.18 2.75
N MET A 29 -1.31 10.16 3.65
CA MET A 29 -0.48 10.28 4.84
C MET A 29 -0.74 9.14 5.85
N GLU A 30 -1.99 8.78 6.09
CA GLU A 30 -2.36 7.67 6.97
C GLU A 30 -1.73 6.36 6.52
N ALA A 31 -1.73 6.06 5.22
CA ALA A 31 -1.11 4.87 4.66
C ALA A 31 0.42 4.80 4.89
N LEU A 32 1.09 5.95 4.92
CA LEU A 32 2.54 6.04 5.12
C LEU A 32 2.97 5.94 6.59
N VAL A 33 2.05 6.08 7.55
CA VAL A 33 2.39 6.13 8.98
C VAL A 33 2.28 4.75 9.62
N ALA A 34 3.42 4.18 10.02
CA ALA A 34 3.48 2.91 10.71
C ALA A 34 2.90 3.01 12.14
N ALA A 35 2.51 1.86 12.68
CA ALA A 35 2.03 1.76 14.06
C ALA A 35 3.06 2.26 15.09
N GLY A 36 2.57 2.87 16.16
CA GLY A 36 3.42 3.41 17.23
C GLY A 36 4.14 4.71 16.89
N VAL A 37 3.79 5.36 15.77
CA VAL A 37 4.21 6.74 15.47
C VAL A 37 3.18 7.72 16.00
N HIS A 38 3.64 8.68 16.81
CA HIS A 38 2.79 9.77 17.25
C HIS A 38 2.87 10.94 16.27
N MET A 39 1.80 11.13 15.49
CA MET A 39 1.62 12.30 14.64
C MET A 39 0.40 13.12 15.10
N PRO A 40 0.56 14.42 15.40
CA PRO A 40 -0.58 15.32 15.64
C PRO A 40 -1.50 15.35 14.41
N GLY A 41 -2.81 15.19 14.62
CA GLY A 41 -3.81 15.25 13.54
C GLY A 41 -4.21 13.89 12.94
N LEU A 42 -3.51 12.80 13.23
CA LEU A 42 -3.92 11.45 12.85
C LEU A 42 -4.82 10.81 13.91
N ILE A 43 -5.96 10.27 13.46
CA ILE A 43 -7.07 9.81 14.29
C ILE A 43 -6.70 8.52 15.06
N ASN A 44 -5.93 7.61 14.45
CA ASN A 44 -5.57 6.30 15.00
C ASN A 44 -4.07 6.19 15.35
N ARG A 45 -3.71 6.70 16.54
CA ARG A 45 -2.32 6.79 17.02
C ARG A 45 -1.66 5.45 17.34
N THR A 46 -2.42 4.40 17.65
CA THR A 46 -1.87 3.12 18.10
C THR A 46 -1.66 2.13 16.96
N ASP A 47 -2.58 2.07 16.01
CA ASP A 47 -2.54 1.07 14.93
C ASP A 47 -1.92 1.59 13.63
N GLY A 48 -1.75 2.91 13.47
CA GLY A 48 -1.22 3.51 12.24
C GLY A 48 -1.95 3.00 11.01
N HIS A 49 -1.21 2.70 9.96
CA HIS A 49 -1.75 2.21 8.69
C HIS A 49 -2.40 0.81 8.72
N LYS A 50 -2.41 0.10 9.85
CA LYS A 50 -2.83 -1.32 9.88
C LYS A 50 -4.29 -1.54 9.48
N GLN A 51 -5.18 -0.60 9.80
CA GLN A 51 -6.60 -0.71 9.42
C GLN A 51 -6.75 -0.60 7.91
N LEU A 52 -6.06 0.37 7.28
CA LEU A 52 -6.00 0.48 5.82
C LEU A 52 -5.31 -0.74 5.18
N ALA A 53 -4.25 -1.27 5.80
CA ALA A 53 -3.56 -2.46 5.31
C ALA A 53 -4.50 -3.68 5.25
N LEU A 54 -5.35 -3.86 6.26
CA LEU A 54 -6.34 -4.93 6.27
C LEU A 54 -7.33 -4.80 5.10
N VAL A 55 -7.81 -3.58 4.82
CA VAL A 55 -8.66 -3.30 3.65
C VAL A 55 -7.91 -3.60 2.35
N GLY A 56 -6.67 -3.14 2.24
CA GLY A 56 -5.86 -3.31 1.04
C GLY A 56 -5.50 -4.76 0.72
N ASP A 57 -5.15 -5.58 1.72
CA ASP A 57 -4.92 -7.03 1.51
C ASP A 57 -6.19 -7.71 0.98
N ALA A 58 -7.36 -7.39 1.56
CA ALA A 58 -8.63 -7.92 1.09
C ALA A 58 -8.94 -7.49 -0.36
N VAL A 59 -8.73 -6.22 -0.69
CA VAL A 59 -8.95 -5.67 -2.04
C VAL A 59 -7.97 -6.28 -3.06
N LEU A 60 -6.67 -6.38 -2.74
CA LEU A 60 -5.67 -7.02 -3.60
C LEU A 60 -6.05 -8.46 -3.93
N ARG A 61 -6.41 -9.26 -2.91
CA ARG A 61 -6.82 -10.65 -3.09
C ARG A 61 -8.10 -10.76 -3.91
N MET A 62 -9.07 -9.87 -3.68
CA MET A 62 -10.31 -9.84 -4.46
C MET A 62 -10.03 -9.56 -5.93
N ILE A 63 -9.24 -8.53 -6.25
CA ILE A 63 -8.92 -8.16 -7.63
C ILE A 63 -8.19 -9.30 -8.34
N LEU A 64 -7.16 -9.89 -7.71
CA LEU A 64 -6.45 -11.03 -8.28
C LEU A 64 -7.36 -12.25 -8.52
N ALA A 65 -8.33 -12.49 -7.64
CA ALA A 65 -9.31 -13.56 -7.82
C ALA A 65 -10.28 -13.28 -8.98
N LEU A 66 -10.75 -12.03 -9.12
CA LEU A 66 -11.57 -11.58 -10.24
C LEU A 66 -10.82 -11.75 -11.56
N ASP A 67 -9.56 -11.31 -11.63
CA ASP A 67 -8.76 -11.38 -12.84
C ASP A 67 -8.49 -12.82 -13.26
N GLY A 68 -8.22 -13.71 -12.31
CA GLY A 68 -8.09 -15.13 -12.58
C GLY A 68 -9.38 -15.76 -13.13
N TYR A 69 -10.53 -15.33 -12.62
CA TYR A 69 -11.83 -15.77 -13.11
C TYR A 69 -12.11 -15.27 -14.53
N GLU A 70 -11.89 -13.98 -14.79
CA GLU A 70 -12.07 -13.35 -16.11
C GLU A 70 -11.13 -13.95 -17.16
N ALA A 71 -9.89 -14.24 -16.78
CA ALA A 71 -8.90 -14.94 -17.61
C ALA A 71 -9.19 -16.44 -17.81
N ARG A 72 -10.31 -16.96 -17.27
CA ARG A 72 -10.74 -18.37 -17.31
C ARG A 72 -9.66 -19.34 -16.80
N LYS A 73 -8.92 -18.95 -15.76
CA LYS A 73 -7.87 -19.77 -15.19
C LYS A 73 -8.44 -20.70 -14.11
N GLY A 74 -7.78 -21.85 -13.97
CA GLY A 74 -8.15 -22.82 -12.94
C GLY A 74 -7.91 -22.28 -11.53
N ARG A 75 -8.63 -22.85 -10.55
CA ARG A 75 -8.50 -22.49 -9.13
C ARG A 75 -7.08 -22.63 -8.61
N GLU A 76 -6.37 -23.71 -8.96
CA GLU A 76 -5.00 -23.95 -8.49
C GLU A 76 -4.03 -22.87 -8.98
N PHE A 77 -4.12 -22.50 -10.26
CA PHE A 77 -3.31 -21.42 -10.82
C PHE A 77 -3.59 -20.08 -10.13
N THR A 78 -4.88 -19.75 -9.97
CA THR A 78 -5.31 -18.52 -9.28
C THR A 78 -4.82 -18.47 -7.83
N ASN A 79 -4.92 -19.59 -7.10
CA ASN A 79 -4.39 -19.69 -5.74
C ASN A 79 -2.86 -19.52 -5.68
N SER A 80 -2.14 -20.02 -6.69
CA SER A 80 -0.70 -19.81 -6.79
C SER A 80 -0.38 -18.32 -6.98
N ILE A 81 -1.09 -17.62 -7.87
CA ILE A 81 -0.91 -16.18 -8.07
C ILE A 81 -1.21 -15.40 -6.80
N LEU A 82 -2.33 -15.70 -6.12
CA LEU A 82 -2.68 -15.09 -4.84
C LEU A 82 -1.59 -15.30 -3.79
N SER A 83 -1.07 -16.52 -3.65
CA SER A 83 -0.06 -16.85 -2.65
C SER A 83 1.27 -16.13 -2.89
N THR A 84 1.61 -15.89 -4.16
CA THR A 84 2.83 -15.17 -4.55
C THR A 84 2.65 -13.66 -4.44
N LYS A 85 1.68 -13.09 -5.18
CA LYS A 85 1.50 -11.64 -5.33
C LYS A 85 0.96 -10.98 -4.07
N ALA A 86 0.08 -11.65 -3.32
CA ALA A 86 -0.42 -11.18 -2.03
C ALA A 86 0.39 -11.76 -0.84
N GLY A 87 1.64 -12.14 -1.09
CA GLY A 87 2.57 -12.58 -0.05
C GLY A 87 3.43 -11.42 0.45
N ASN A 88 3.57 -11.27 1.77
CA ASN A 88 4.27 -10.14 2.39
C ASN A 88 5.67 -9.89 1.83
N THR A 89 6.45 -10.94 1.55
CA THR A 89 7.80 -10.80 0.96
C THR A 89 7.74 -10.14 -0.42
N TYR A 90 6.79 -10.55 -1.26
CA TYR A 90 6.63 -10.00 -2.61
C TYR A 90 6.15 -8.55 -2.55
N ILE A 91 5.14 -8.28 -1.72
CA ILE A 91 4.60 -6.93 -1.52
C ILE A 91 5.68 -5.98 -0.98
N ALA A 92 6.47 -6.41 0.01
CA ALA A 92 7.55 -5.61 0.57
C ALA A 92 8.61 -5.29 -0.50
N GLN A 93 8.98 -6.27 -1.33
CA GLN A 93 9.93 -6.05 -2.41
C GLN A 93 9.37 -5.10 -3.49
N ALA A 94 8.09 -5.26 -3.86
CA ALA A 94 7.40 -4.35 -4.77
C ALA A 94 7.45 -2.90 -4.27
N GLY A 95 7.15 -2.69 -2.99
CA GLY A 95 7.20 -1.36 -2.38
C GLY A 95 8.61 -0.74 -2.40
N ARG A 96 9.65 -1.53 -2.14
CA ARG A 96 11.04 -1.07 -2.23
C ARG A 96 11.48 -0.77 -3.64
N ASN A 97 11.06 -1.57 -4.62
CA ASN A 97 11.36 -1.33 -6.02
C ASN A 97 10.81 0.02 -6.49
N LEU A 98 9.67 0.43 -5.95
CA LEU A 98 9.07 1.75 -6.19
C LEU A 98 9.64 2.87 -5.29
N GLY A 99 10.53 2.53 -4.34
CA GLY A 99 11.16 3.50 -3.42
C GLY A 99 10.26 3.99 -2.27
N LEU A 100 9.19 3.26 -1.95
CA LEU A 100 8.23 3.64 -0.91
C LEU A 100 8.82 3.57 0.49
N ASP A 101 9.88 2.79 0.71
CA ASP A 101 10.62 2.70 1.97
C ASP A 101 11.12 4.07 2.46
N LYS A 102 11.43 4.98 1.54
CA LYS A 102 11.84 6.37 1.83
C LYS A 102 10.68 7.25 2.30
N LEU A 103 9.46 6.86 1.98
CA LEU A 103 8.24 7.60 2.30
C LEU A 103 7.55 7.10 3.57
N VAL A 104 7.74 5.83 3.95
CA VAL A 104 7.17 5.28 5.19
C VAL A 104 7.73 6.03 6.40
N ILE A 105 6.83 6.37 7.32
CA ILE A 105 7.15 7.02 8.58
C ILE A 105 7.09 5.94 9.65
N VAL A 106 8.27 5.62 10.19
CA VAL A 106 8.46 4.65 11.26
C VAL A 106 8.73 5.34 12.59
N ASN A 107 8.63 4.60 13.69
CA ASN A 107 8.95 5.16 15.00
C ASN A 107 10.44 5.57 15.04
N PRO A 108 10.81 6.73 15.61
CA PRO A 108 12.20 7.17 15.72
C PRO A 108 13.16 6.12 16.33
N ALA A 109 12.67 5.27 17.24
CA ALA A 109 13.44 4.17 17.84
C ALA A 109 13.91 3.12 16.80
N GLN A 110 13.28 3.06 15.63
CA GLN A 110 13.66 2.18 14.52
C GLN A 110 14.72 2.83 13.61
N ALA A 111 15.18 4.04 13.92
CA ALA A 111 16.23 4.77 13.19
C ALA A 111 15.99 4.87 11.67
N GLY A 112 14.72 4.95 11.25
CA GLY A 112 14.34 5.01 9.83
C GLY A 112 14.33 3.67 9.10
N MET A 113 14.64 2.55 9.78
CA MET A 113 14.65 1.23 9.17
C MET A 113 13.22 0.69 8.98
N VAL A 114 12.87 0.37 7.73
CA VAL A 114 11.57 -0.22 7.37
C VAL A 114 11.71 -1.74 7.21
N ALA A 115 11.28 -2.48 8.22
CA ALA A 115 11.25 -3.94 8.18
C ALA A 115 10.25 -4.45 7.11
N ASP A 116 10.48 -5.66 6.56
CA ASP A 116 9.66 -6.26 5.51
C ASP A 116 8.16 -6.24 5.84
N LYS A 117 7.79 -6.61 7.07
CA LYS A 117 6.39 -6.60 7.50
C LYS A 117 5.78 -5.20 7.48
N VAL A 118 6.54 -4.18 7.88
CA VAL A 118 6.07 -2.78 7.86
C VAL A 118 5.95 -2.28 6.43
N MET A 119 6.90 -2.65 5.56
CA MET A 119 6.85 -2.30 4.15
C MET A 119 5.63 -2.93 3.48
N ALA A 120 5.41 -4.24 3.68
CA ALA A 120 4.24 -4.93 3.16
C ALA A 120 2.93 -4.26 3.60
N SER A 121 2.78 -4.01 4.91
CA SER A 121 1.60 -3.33 5.44
C SER A 121 1.45 -1.90 4.92
N ALA A 122 2.53 -1.16 4.65
CA ALA A 122 2.43 0.16 4.04
C ALA A 122 1.91 0.08 2.59
N VAL A 123 2.38 -0.88 1.79
CA VAL A 123 1.88 -1.07 0.42
C VAL A 123 0.41 -1.49 0.43
N GLU A 124 0.04 -2.45 1.28
CA GLU A 124 -1.36 -2.82 1.49
C GLU A 124 -2.19 -1.59 1.91
N ALA A 125 -1.67 -0.78 2.83
CA ALA A 125 -2.38 0.42 3.27
C ALA A 125 -2.55 1.47 2.17
N ILE A 126 -1.59 1.60 1.24
CA ILE A 126 -1.72 2.48 0.07
C ILE A 126 -2.86 1.97 -0.83
N ILE A 127 -2.92 0.65 -1.09
CA ILE A 127 -4.02 0.04 -1.85
C ILE A 127 -5.36 0.30 -1.16
N GLY A 128 -5.43 0.07 0.15
CA GLY A 128 -6.62 0.35 0.96
C GLY A 128 -7.00 1.83 0.95
N ALA A 129 -6.03 2.74 1.02
CA ALA A 129 -6.29 4.18 0.99
C ALA A 129 -6.88 4.62 -0.35
N VAL A 130 -6.35 4.13 -1.48
CA VAL A 130 -6.88 4.42 -2.82
C VAL A 130 -8.31 3.89 -2.94
N PHE A 131 -8.56 2.66 -2.50
CA PHE A 131 -9.91 2.09 -2.51
C PHE A 131 -10.91 2.92 -1.69
N MET A 132 -10.52 3.36 -0.49
CA MET A 132 -11.38 4.16 0.38
C MET A 132 -11.55 5.62 -0.08
N ASP A 133 -10.56 6.19 -0.76
CA ASP A 133 -10.62 7.55 -1.30
C ASP A 133 -11.46 7.66 -2.58
N SER A 134 -11.58 6.54 -3.29
CA SER A 134 -12.36 6.39 -4.53
C SER A 134 -13.74 5.76 -4.32
N ASP A 135 -14.29 5.82 -3.10
CA ASP A 135 -15.60 5.27 -2.73
C ASP A 135 -15.78 3.78 -3.10
N GLY A 136 -14.71 2.98 -2.97
CA GLY A 136 -14.72 1.54 -3.23
C GLY A 136 -14.50 1.16 -4.69
N SER A 137 -13.92 2.04 -5.51
CA SER A 137 -13.69 1.79 -6.93
C SER A 137 -12.51 0.84 -7.18
N VAL A 138 -12.80 -0.41 -7.58
CA VAL A 138 -11.79 -1.37 -8.05
C VAL A 138 -11.02 -0.83 -9.27
N GLU A 139 -11.70 -0.16 -10.18
CA GLU A 139 -11.10 0.41 -11.39
C GLU A 139 -10.06 1.51 -11.07
N SER A 140 -10.20 2.20 -9.93
CA SER A 140 -9.19 3.15 -9.46
C SER A 140 -7.97 2.47 -8.86
N VAL A 141 -8.12 1.24 -8.34
CA VAL A 141 -7.05 0.47 -7.70
C VAL A 141 -6.21 -0.29 -8.73
N ARG A 142 -6.79 -0.79 -9.82
CA ARG A 142 -6.09 -1.58 -10.84
C ARG A 142 -4.82 -0.92 -11.39
N PRO A 143 -4.82 0.38 -11.79
CA PRO A 143 -3.60 1.04 -12.25
C PRO A 143 -2.50 1.08 -11.19
N VAL A 144 -2.88 1.29 -9.92
CA VAL A 144 -1.95 1.31 -8.78
C VAL A 144 -1.32 -0.07 -8.58
N LEU A 145 -2.09 -1.16 -8.71
CA LEU A 145 -1.55 -2.52 -8.65
C LEU A 145 -0.56 -2.78 -9.78
N ALA A 146 -0.85 -2.33 -11.00
CA ALA A 146 0.07 -2.46 -12.13
C ALA A 146 1.37 -1.68 -11.90
N THR A 147 1.30 -0.45 -11.38
CA THR A 147 2.49 0.34 -11.02
C THR A 147 3.33 -0.34 -9.94
N LEU A 148 2.70 -1.05 -8.99
CA LEU A 148 3.36 -1.83 -7.96
C LEU A 148 3.85 -3.21 -8.47
N GLY A 149 3.46 -3.63 -9.68
CA GLY A 149 3.72 -4.98 -10.20
C GLY A 149 2.97 -6.08 -9.43
N LEU A 150 1.84 -5.73 -8.80
CA LEU A 150 0.97 -6.62 -8.02
C LEU A 150 -0.27 -7.08 -8.80
N ASP A 151 -0.44 -6.60 -10.03
CA ASP A 151 -1.52 -6.98 -10.94
C ASP A 151 -1.37 -8.43 -11.44
N TRP A 152 -2.45 -8.89 -12.09
CA TRP A 152 -2.50 -10.19 -12.69
C TRP A 152 -1.41 -10.34 -13.77
N PRO A 153 -0.63 -11.44 -13.77
CA PRO A 153 0.41 -11.63 -14.78
C PRO A 153 -0.21 -11.82 -16.17
N ALA A 154 0.33 -11.11 -17.16
CA ALA A 154 0.00 -11.28 -18.57
C ALA A 154 0.22 -12.72 -19.06
#